data_AF-A0A661ZTT7-F1
#
_entry.id   AF-A0A661ZTT7-F1
#
_cell.length_a   1.000
_cell.length_b   1.000
_cell.length_c   1.000
_cell.angle_alpha   90.00
_cell.angle_beta   90.00
_cell.angle_gamma   90.00
#
_symmetry.space_group_name_H-M   'P 1'
#
loop_
_entity.id
_entity.type
_entity.pdbx_description
1 polymer ?
#
loop_
_entity_poly.entity_id
_entity_poly.type
_entity_poly.pdbx_seq_one_letter_code
_entity_poly.pdbx_strand_id
1 'polypeptide(L)'
;MKKAILACFLAGLLTGTISAQYPKLPDVDIQTIDGFPTSSSIITNDSMPMIMIFWKTYDKKACKHLFAVYETYDAILREKGVKMVAICTDAIGGRIT
;
A
#
# COMPACT_ATOMS: atom_id res chain seq x y z
N MET A 1 0.41 15.09 -50.36
CA MET A 1 0.10 13.69 -49.98
C MET A 1 1.20 13.06 -49.12
N LYS A 2 2.46 12.98 -49.59
CA LYS A 2 3.58 12.36 -48.85
C LYS A 2 3.88 12.99 -47.48
N LYS A 3 3.81 14.32 -47.37
CA LYS A 3 4.04 15.09 -46.12
C LYS A 3 2.93 14.89 -45.07
N ALA A 4 1.69 14.65 -45.52
CA ALA A 4 0.56 14.41 -44.63
C ALA A 4 0.60 12.99 -44.03
N ILE A 5 1.04 12.01 -44.81
CA ILE A 5 1.26 10.63 -44.36
C ILE A 5 2.42 10.59 -43.34
N LEU A 6 3.51 11.31 -43.62
CA LEU A 6 4.65 11.41 -42.71
C LEU A 6 4.30 12.12 -41.39
N ALA A 7 3.44 13.14 -41.44
CA ALA A 7 2.93 13.83 -40.25
C ALA A 7 2.03 12.94 -39.39
N CYS A 8 1.19 12.09 -39.99
CA CYS A 8 0.35 11.13 -39.26
C CYS A 8 1.19 10.02 -38.60
N PHE A 9 2.26 9.57 -39.25
CA PHE A 9 3.17 8.57 -38.68
C PHE A 9 3.96 9.11 -37.48
N LEU A 10 4.35 10.39 -37.53
CA LEU A 10 5.07 11.06 -36.44
C LEU A 10 4.17 11.39 -35.25
N ALA A 11 2.89 11.70 -35.49
CA ALA A 11 1.89 11.92 -34.44
C ALA A 11 1.50 10.63 -33.71
N GLY A 12 1.48 9.48 -34.39
CA GLY A 12 1.22 8.17 -33.77
C GLY A 12 2.32 7.73 -32.79
N LEU A 13 3.59 8.06 -33.06
CA LEU A 13 4.73 7.66 -32.22
C LEU A 13 4.76 8.33 -30.84
N LEU A 14 4.14 9.51 -30.69
CA LEU A 14 4.09 10.27 -29.43
C LEU A 14 3.04 9.76 -28.45
N THR A 15 2.17 8.83 -28.86
CA THR A 15 1.14 8.22 -27.99
C THR A 15 1.58 6.88 -27.38
N GLY A 16 2.86 6.51 -27.54
CA GLY A 16 3.46 5.30 -26.98
C GLY A 16 3.50 5.29 -25.45
N THR A 17 2.42 4.76 -24.87
CA THR A 17 2.34 4.07 -23.57
C THR A 17 2.98 4.75 -22.36
N ILE A 18 2.25 5.69 -21.75
CA ILE A 18 2.37 5.93 -20.30
C ILE A 18 1.67 4.77 -19.59
N SER A 19 2.27 3.58 -19.63
CA SER A 19 1.92 2.54 -18.65
C SER A 19 2.64 2.89 -17.36
N ALA A 20 2.05 3.80 -16.58
CA ALA A 20 2.47 3.98 -15.20
C ALA A 20 2.23 2.63 -14.50
N GLN A 21 3.31 1.90 -14.22
CA GLN A 21 3.23 0.75 -13.33
C GLN A 21 2.82 1.31 -11.97
N TYR A 22 1.54 1.20 -11.64
CA TYR A 22 1.09 1.48 -10.29
C TYR A 22 1.92 0.58 -9.38
N PRO A 23 2.65 1.12 -8.40
CA PRO A 23 3.41 0.30 -7.46
C PRO A 23 2.40 -0.59 -6.73
N LYS A 24 2.34 -1.86 -7.13
CA LYS A 24 1.60 -2.90 -6.44
C LYS A 24 2.47 -3.43 -5.32
N LEU A 25 1.85 -3.73 -4.18
CA LEU A 25 2.54 -4.47 -3.14
C LEU A 25 3.02 -5.82 -3.71
N PRO A 26 4.19 -6.30 -3.30
CA PRO A 26 4.62 -7.65 -3.64
C PRO A 26 3.61 -8.64 -3.05
N ASP A 27 3.38 -9.74 -3.76
CA ASP A 27 2.57 -10.86 -3.28
C ASP A 27 3.45 -11.76 -2.42
N VAL A 28 3.24 -11.69 -1.10
CA VAL A 28 3.99 -12.44 -0.10
C VAL A 28 3.03 -13.02 0.94
N ASP A 29 3.39 -14.19 1.46
CA ASP A 29 2.64 -14.81 2.55
C ASP A 29 2.82 -14.02 3.85
N ILE A 30 1.71 -13.70 4.47
CA ILE A 30 1.61 -13.03 5.77
C ILE A 30 0.59 -13.78 6.64
N GLN A 31 0.38 -13.31 7.86
CA GLN A 31 -0.60 -13.90 8.77
C GLN A 31 -1.49 -12.81 9.35
N THR A 32 -2.75 -13.16 9.60
CA THR A 32 -3.63 -12.33 10.42
C THR A 32 -3.15 -12.29 11.87
N ILE A 33 -3.71 -11.37 12.66
CA ILE A 33 -3.39 -11.28 14.09
C ILE A 33 -3.73 -12.58 14.84
N ASP A 34 -4.75 -13.30 14.37
CA ASP A 34 -5.19 -14.60 14.89
C ASP A 34 -4.31 -15.78 14.42
N GLY A 35 -3.32 -15.53 13.55
CA GLY A 35 -2.41 -16.55 13.04
C GLY A 35 -2.90 -17.30 11.80
N PHE A 36 -3.99 -16.86 11.17
CA PHE A 36 -4.43 -17.45 9.92
C PHE A 36 -3.53 -16.99 8.77
N PRO A 37 -3.01 -17.92 7.94
CA PRO A 37 -2.22 -17.56 6.77
C PRO A 37 -3.07 -16.81 5.74
N THR A 38 -2.49 -15.78 5.14
CA THR A 38 -3.09 -15.00 4.05
C THR A 38 -2.00 -14.40 3.16
N SER A 39 -2.35 -13.88 1.99
CA SER A 39 -1.40 -13.16 1.12
C SER A 39 -1.53 -11.64 1.33
N SER A 40 -0.44 -10.90 1.17
CA SER A 40 -0.42 -9.43 1.14
C SER A 40 -1.25 -8.83 -0.01
N SER A 41 -1.60 -9.63 -1.02
CA SER A 41 -2.46 -9.20 -2.14
C SER A 41 -3.85 -8.75 -1.70
N ILE A 42 -4.32 -9.18 -0.51
CA ILE A 42 -5.59 -8.73 0.06
C ILE A 42 -5.56 -7.26 0.48
N ILE A 43 -4.35 -6.69 0.66
CA ILE A 43 -4.17 -5.31 1.11
C ILE A 43 -4.38 -4.38 -0.08
N THR A 44 -5.60 -3.87 -0.21
CA THR A 44 -5.98 -2.90 -1.24
C THR A 44 -6.25 -1.53 -0.63
N ASN A 45 -5.94 -0.47 -1.37
CA ASN A 45 -6.23 0.89 -0.94
C ASN A 45 -7.56 1.44 -1.48
N ASP A 46 -8.30 0.67 -2.29
CA ASP A 46 -9.59 1.05 -2.92
C ASP A 46 -9.57 2.47 -3.51
N SER A 47 -8.45 2.83 -4.14
CA SER A 47 -8.21 4.18 -4.71
C SER A 47 -8.14 5.32 -3.68
N MET A 48 -8.17 5.03 -2.39
CA MET A 48 -7.95 5.97 -1.29
C MET A 48 -6.49 5.94 -0.81
N PRO A 49 -5.99 7.00 -0.16
CA PRO A 49 -4.69 6.95 0.50
C PRO A 49 -4.62 5.86 1.57
N MET A 50 -3.47 5.17 1.66
CA MET A 50 -3.20 4.15 2.67
C MET A 50 -1.92 4.50 3.44
N ILE A 51 -1.97 4.38 4.76
CA ILE A 51 -0.83 4.47 5.67
C ILE A 51 -0.42 3.04 6.06
N MET A 52 0.80 2.64 5.69
CA MET A 52 1.37 1.34 6.08
C MET A 52 2.50 1.55 7.09
N ILE A 53 2.39 0.96 8.28
CA ILE A 53 3.37 1.11 9.36
C ILE A 53 3.96 -0.25 9.70
N PHE A 54 5.28 -0.37 9.54
CA PHE A 54 6.05 -1.53 9.98
C PHE A 54 6.57 -1.31 11.39
N TRP A 55 6.32 -2.25 12.28
CA TRP A 55 6.74 -2.15 13.68
C TRP A 55 7.22 -3.50 14.22
N LYS A 56 7.74 -3.48 15.45
CA LYS A 56 8.20 -4.65 16.17
C LYS A 56 7.72 -4.64 17.61
N THR A 57 7.37 -5.80 18.15
CA THR A 57 6.81 -5.92 19.51
C THR A 57 7.76 -5.44 20.60
N TYR A 58 9.07 -5.61 20.41
CA TYR A 58 10.08 -5.22 21.40
C TYR A 58 10.58 -3.77 21.26
N ASP A 59 10.22 -3.06 20.20
CA ASP A 59 10.62 -1.66 20.03
C ASP A 59 9.61 -0.71 20.67
N LYS A 60 9.88 -0.35 21.93
CA LYS A 60 9.02 0.55 22.72
C LYS A 60 8.82 1.92 22.07
N LYS A 61 9.82 2.46 21.35
CA LYS A 61 9.69 3.76 20.69
C LYS A 61 8.78 3.63 19.46
N ALA A 62 8.97 2.58 18.66
CA ALA A 62 8.10 2.29 17.53
C ALA A 62 6.64 2.08 17.97
N CYS A 63 6.40 1.33 19.05
CA CYS A 63 5.06 1.14 19.60
C CYS A 63 4.41 2.48 20.00
N LYS A 64 5.15 3.33 20.72
CA LYS A 64 4.66 4.66 21.12
C LYS A 64 4.31 5.53 19.91
N HIS A 65 5.14 5.52 18.86
CA HIS A 65 4.85 6.25 17.63
C HIS A 65 3.64 5.68 16.89
N LEU A 66 3.49 4.35 16.83
CA LEU A 66 2.33 3.70 16.23
C LEU A 66 1.02 4.15 16.92
N PHE A 67 0.98 4.16 18.26
CA PHE A 67 -0.19 4.65 18.99
C PHE A 67 -0.48 6.13 18.72
N ALA A 68 0.55 6.99 18.71
CA ALA A 68 0.35 8.41 18.42
C ALA A 68 -0.19 8.66 17.00
N VAL A 69 0.30 7.91 15.99
CA VAL A 69 -0.24 7.98 14.63
C VAL A 69 -1.67 7.43 14.59
N TYR A 70 -1.96 6.35 15.31
CA TYR A 70 -3.30 5.77 15.39
C TYR A 70 -4.33 6.75 15.98
N GLU A 71 -3.98 7.48 17.05
CA GLU A 71 -4.86 8.50 17.63
C GLU A 71 -5.25 9.58 16.60
N THR A 72 -4.28 10.05 15.83
CA THR A 72 -4.55 11.02 14.76
C THR A 72 -5.36 10.37 13.64
N TYR A 73 -5.03 9.13 13.26
CA TYR A 73 -5.76 8.40 12.23
C TYR A 73 -7.24 8.23 12.58
N ASP A 74 -7.54 7.74 13.79
CA ASP A 74 -8.90 7.47 14.24
C ASP A 74 -9.71 8.77 14.39
N ALA A 75 -9.07 9.85 14.85
CA ALA A 75 -9.73 11.14 15.05
C ALA A 75 -10.13 11.85 13.75
N ILE A 76 -9.30 11.80 12.69
CA ILE A 76 -9.53 12.64 11.49
C ILE A 76 -9.41 11.93 10.14
N LEU A 77 -8.64 10.85 10.02
CA LEU A 77 -8.35 10.23 8.72
C LEU A 77 -9.30 9.09 8.40
N ARG A 78 -9.75 8.37 9.42
CA ARG A 78 -10.68 7.24 9.30
C ARG A 78 -11.98 7.63 8.62
N GLU A 79 -12.61 8.74 9.04
CA GLU A 79 -13.85 9.25 8.44
C GLU A 79 -13.67 9.73 6.98
N LYS A 80 -12.45 10.11 6.60
CA LYS A 80 -12.11 10.55 5.24
C LYS A 80 -11.85 9.37 4.29
N GLY A 81 -12.02 8.13 4.76
CA GLY A 81 -11.80 6.91 3.99
C GLY A 81 -10.33 6.54 3.79
N VAL A 82 -9.40 7.15 4.55
CA VAL A 82 -7.99 6.72 4.56
C VAL A 82 -7.91 5.34 5.21
N LYS A 83 -7.13 4.43 4.60
CA LYS A 83 -6.86 3.12 5.19
C LYS A 83 -5.56 3.14 5.99
N MET A 84 -5.52 2.46 7.12
CA MET A 84 -4.29 2.25 7.88
C MET A 84 -4.05 0.76 8.08
N VAL A 85 -2.81 0.30 7.83
CA VAL A 85 -2.39 -1.09 7.97
C VAL A 85 -1.10 -1.12 8.80
N ALA A 86 -1.15 -1.75 9.97
CA ALA A 86 0.01 -1.96 10.82
C ALA A 86 0.54 -3.39 10.64
N ILE A 87 1.79 -3.53 10.20
CA ILE A 87 2.45 -4.81 9.93
C ILE A 87 3.51 -5.04 11.00
N CYS A 88 3.30 -6.08 11.80
CA CYS A 88 4.30 -6.55 12.75
C CYS A 88 5.35 -7.39 12.00
N THR A 89 6.64 -7.09 12.19
CA THR A 89 7.73 -7.73 11.43
C THR A 89 8.49 -8.80 12.22
N ASP A 90 8.15 -8.98 13.51
CA ASP A 90 8.80 -9.94 14.41
C ASP A 90 7.82 -10.96 15.03
N ALA A 91 6.51 -10.73 14.93
CA ALA A 91 5.51 -11.68 15.44
C ALA A 91 5.19 -12.77 14.42
N ILE A 92 5.10 -14.00 14.92
CA ILE A 92 4.42 -15.11 14.23
C ILE A 92 2.96 -15.00 14.69
N GLY A 93 2.01 -14.82 13.76
CA GLY A 93 0.60 -14.67 14.07
C GLY A 93 0.10 -15.82 14.96
N GLY A 94 -0.78 -15.51 15.90
CA GLY A 94 -1.33 -16.51 16.85
C GLY A 94 -0.58 -16.65 18.18
N ARG A 95 0.49 -15.88 18.43
CA ARG A 95 1.17 -15.87 19.74
C ARG A 95 1.32 -14.45 20.30
N ILE A 96 0.20 -13.88 20.71
CA ILE A 96 0.18 -12.75 21.64
C ILE A 96 0.01 -13.36 23.04
N THR A 97 1.13 -13.81 23.61
CA THR A 97 1.22 -14.14 25.06
C THR A 97 1.76 -12.94 25.81
#